data_AF-A0A367L7D8-F1
#
_entry.id   AF-A0A367L7D8-F1
#
_cell.length_a   1.000
_cell.length_b   1.000
_cell.length_c   1.000
_cell.angle_alpha   90.00
_cell.angle_beta   90.00
_cell.angle_gamma   90.00
#
_symmetry.space_group_name_H-M   'P 1'
#
loop_
_entity.id
_entity.type
_entity.pdbx_description
1 polymer ?
#
loop_
_entity_poly.entity_id
_entity_poly.type
_entity_poly.pdbx_seq_one_letter_code
_entity_poly.pdbx_strand_id
1 'polypeptide(L)'
;MAGSKADFAIMHERLAYASKEKVIQACRKAGIVIEKSTIKGFLYKACYFAKADTIISRDSLARPTRFLDIVFWDIIEYNPPGYSGARYSLHGINAFTRFY
;
A
#
# COMPACT_ATOMS: atom_id res chain seq x y z
N MET A 1 -6.18 -3.75 44.32
CA MET A 1 -6.41 -2.48 43.58
C MET A 1 -6.76 -2.85 42.15
N ALA A 2 -7.99 -2.62 41.72
CA ALA A 2 -8.36 -2.85 40.32
C ALA A 2 -7.74 -1.72 39.48
N GLY A 3 -6.61 -1.99 38.83
CA GLY A 3 -5.98 -1.04 37.93
C GLY A 3 -6.96 -0.67 36.82
N SER A 4 -7.11 0.64 36.56
CA SER A 4 -7.97 1.13 35.49
C SER A 4 -7.49 0.53 34.16
N LYS A 5 -8.43 -0.09 33.43
CA LYS A 5 -8.13 -0.61 32.09
C LYS A 5 -8.13 0.56 31.13
N ALA A 6 -7.11 0.66 30.29
CA ALA A 6 -7.01 1.68 29.26
C ALA A 6 -7.83 1.28 28.02
N ASP A 7 -8.48 2.25 27.40
CA ASP A 7 -9.14 2.08 26.11
C ASP A 7 -8.09 2.01 24.99
N PHE A 8 -8.23 1.04 24.08
CA PHE A 8 -7.31 0.87 22.96
C PHE A 8 -7.28 2.08 22.02
N ALA A 9 -8.41 2.74 21.76
CA ALA A 9 -8.52 3.89 20.88
C ALA A 9 -7.65 5.05 21.36
N ILE A 10 -7.70 5.34 22.67
CA ILE A 10 -6.89 6.39 23.30
C ILE A 10 -5.40 6.06 23.18
N MET A 11 -5.03 4.80 23.41
CA MET A 11 -3.63 4.38 23.27
C MET A 11 -3.16 4.39 21.81
N HIS A 12 -4.02 4.03 20.87
CA HIS A 12 -3.73 4.09 19.44
C HIS A 12 -3.46 5.53 18.98
N GLU A 13 -4.27 6.49 19.42
CA GLU A 13 -4.05 7.92 19.13
C GLU A 13 -2.76 8.44 19.77
N ARG A 14 -2.53 8.16 21.06
CA ARG A 14 -1.32 8.59 21.80
C ARG A 14 -0.03 8.02 21.23
N LEU A 15 -0.08 6.81 20.68
CA LEU A 15 1.06 6.14 20.05
C LEU A 15 1.12 6.41 18.55
N ALA A 16 0.65 7.59 18.13
CA ALA A 16 0.76 8.10 16.76
C ALA A 16 0.19 7.13 15.71
N TYR A 17 -0.96 6.54 16.01
CA TYR A 17 -1.66 5.62 15.14
C TYR A 17 -0.82 4.39 14.76
N ALA A 18 0.06 3.89 15.62
CA ALA A 18 0.86 2.69 15.35
C ALA A 18 -0.01 1.43 15.10
N SER A 19 0.58 0.39 14.48
CA SER A 19 -0.14 -0.88 14.27
C SER A 19 -0.58 -1.49 15.59
N LYS A 20 -1.65 -2.28 15.53
CA LYS A 20 -2.30 -2.87 16.70
C LYS A 20 -1.33 -3.64 17.59
N GLU A 21 -0.47 -4.44 16.98
CA GLU A 21 0.53 -5.28 17.65
C GLU A 21 1.55 -4.41 18.39
N LYS A 22 2.01 -3.31 17.75
CA LYS A 22 2.97 -2.38 18.34
C LYS A 22 2.37 -1.63 19.53
N VAL A 23 1.12 -1.19 19.42
CA VAL A 23 0.39 -0.53 20.53
C VAL A 23 0.25 -1.48 21.72
N ILE A 24 -0.18 -2.72 21.49
CA ILE A 24 -0.34 -3.74 22.55
C ILE A 24 1.01 -4.04 23.20
N GLN A 25 2.06 -4.20 22.41
CA GLN A 25 3.40 -4.50 22.92
C GLN A 25 3.96 -3.35 23.76
N ALA A 26 3.81 -2.10 23.29
CA ALA A 26 4.24 -0.91 24.03
C ALA A 26 3.51 -0.75 25.35
N CYS A 27 2.18 -0.92 25.36
CA CYS A 27 1.38 -0.84 26.58
C CYS A 27 1.75 -1.94 27.58
N ARG A 28 1.97 -3.18 27.11
CA ARG A 28 2.44 -4.28 27.97
C ARG A 28 3.81 -3.98 28.60
N LYS A 29 4.76 -3.43 27.84
CA LYS A 29 6.08 -3.03 28.35
C LYS A 29 5.97 -1.94 29.42
N ALA A 30 5.00 -1.04 29.30
CA ALA A 30 4.73 0.02 30.26
C ALA A 30 3.86 -0.41 31.45
N GLY A 31 3.45 -1.68 31.55
CA GLY A 31 2.55 -2.17 32.60
C GLY A 31 1.10 -1.72 32.47
N ILE A 32 0.70 -1.17 31.32
CA ILE A 32 -0.67 -0.70 31.05
C ILE A 32 -1.53 -1.86 30.57
N VAL A 33 -2.62 -2.13 31.29
CA VAL A 33 -3.60 -3.15 30.92
C VAL A 33 -4.65 -2.53 29.99
N ILE A 34 -4.65 -2.92 28.72
CA ILE A 34 -5.68 -2.53 27.75
C ILE A 34 -6.91 -3.44 27.91
N GLU A 35 -8.10 -2.86 27.83
CA GLU A 35 -9.34 -3.62 27.82
C GLU A 35 -9.48 -4.47 26.55
N LYS A 36 -9.63 -5.80 26.68
CA LYS A 36 -9.70 -6.71 25.51
C LYS A 36 -10.90 -6.47 24.60
N SER A 37 -12.01 -5.98 25.14
CA SER A 37 -13.24 -5.65 24.39
C SER A 37 -12.98 -4.56 23.34
N THR A 38 -12.24 -3.50 23.71
CA THR A 38 -11.94 -2.35 22.85
C THR A 38 -10.95 -2.68 21.72
N ILE A 39 -10.23 -3.81 21.83
CA ILE A 39 -9.28 -4.29 20.83
C ILE A 39 -9.98 -5.07 19.70
N LYS A 40 -11.09 -5.76 20.00
CA LYS A 40 -11.76 -6.64 19.05
C LYS A 40 -12.61 -5.81 18.09
N GLY A 41 -12.32 -5.89 16.79
CA GLY A 41 -13.04 -5.13 15.76
C GLY A 41 -12.69 -3.63 15.72
N PHE A 42 -11.67 -3.18 16.45
CA PHE A 42 -11.22 -1.79 16.36
C PHE A 42 -10.75 -1.46 14.95
N LEU A 43 -11.43 -0.50 14.33
CA LEU A 43 -11.10 0.03 13.01
C LEU A 43 -11.12 1.55 13.09
N TYR A 44 -9.96 2.17 12.88
CA TYR A 44 -9.85 3.62 12.78
C TYR A 44 -9.90 4.03 11.31
N LYS A 45 -10.93 4.80 10.92
CA LYS A 45 -11.24 5.10 9.51
C LYS A 45 -10.06 5.69 8.75
N ALA A 46 -9.32 6.64 9.34
CA ALA A 46 -8.17 7.22 8.66
C ALA A 46 -7.01 6.23 8.51
N CYS A 47 -6.81 5.33 9.47
CA CYS A 47 -5.80 4.27 9.33
C CYS A 47 -6.16 3.28 8.24
N TYR A 48 -7.45 2.92 8.12
CA TYR A 48 -7.93 2.02 7.06
C TYR A 48 -7.64 2.56 5.66
N PHE A 49 -7.79 3.88 5.44
CA PHE A 49 -7.47 4.49 4.15
C PHE A 49 -5.98 4.77 3.96
N ALA A 50 -5.27 5.18 5.01
CA ALA A 50 -3.87 5.58 4.92
C ALA A 50 -2.91 4.38 4.90
N LYS A 51 -3.31 3.22 5.40
CA LYS A 51 -2.47 2.04 5.46
C LYS A 51 -3.00 1.03 4.46
N ALA A 52 -2.24 0.84 3.39
CA ALA A 52 -2.46 -0.28 2.50
C ALA A 52 -1.99 -1.55 3.22
N ASP A 53 -2.94 -2.37 3.66
CA ASP A 53 -2.65 -3.59 4.41
C ASP A 53 -2.22 -4.74 3.48
N THR A 54 -2.54 -4.65 2.18
CA THR A 54 -2.29 -5.72 1.20
C THR A 54 -2.32 -5.15 -0.22
N ILE A 55 -1.43 -5.64 -1.09
CA ILE A 55 -1.58 -5.47 -2.55
C ILE A 55 -2.65 -6.47 -2.99
N ILE A 56 -3.85 -5.98 -3.31
CA ILE A 56 -5.07 -6.79 -3.48
C ILE A 56 -4.99 -7.75 -4.67
N SER A 57 -4.23 -7.42 -5.71
CA SER A 57 -3.94 -8.33 -6.81
C SER A 57 -2.65 -7.95 -7.52
N ARG A 58 -1.96 -8.97 -8.04
CA ARG A 58 -1.02 -8.84 -9.14
C ARG A 58 -1.49 -9.81 -10.19
N ASP A 59 -2.39 -9.37 -11.06
CA ASP A 59 -2.78 -10.19 -12.20
C ASP A 59 -1.60 -10.22 -13.16
N SER A 60 -0.92 -11.36 -13.24
CA SER A 60 0.08 -11.55 -14.27
C SER A 60 -0.64 -11.63 -15.61
N LEU A 61 -0.25 -10.77 -16.56
CA LEU A 61 -0.73 -10.87 -17.93
C LEU A 61 -0.41 -12.26 -18.50
N ALA A 62 -1.33 -12.77 -19.32
CA ALA A 62 -1.14 -14.03 -20.01
C ALA A 62 0.17 -14.01 -20.81
N ARG A 63 0.90 -15.14 -20.83
CA ARG A 63 2.16 -15.23 -21.56
C ARG A 63 1.87 -15.20 -23.06
N PRO A 64 2.43 -14.25 -23.84
CA PRO A 64 2.24 -14.21 -25.28
C PRO A 64 2.86 -15.44 -25.94
N THR A 65 2.17 -16.01 -26.92
CA THR A 65 2.52 -17.25 -27.63
C THR A 65 2.98 -17.03 -29.07
N ARG A 66 2.66 -15.87 -29.65
CA ARG A 66 3.03 -15.46 -31.01
C ARG A 66 3.25 -13.95 -31.09
N PHE A 67 3.88 -13.51 -32.17
CA PHE A 67 4.15 -12.11 -32.45
C PHE A 67 2.86 -11.28 -32.46
N LEU A 68 2.87 -10.11 -31.80
CA LEU A 68 1.74 -9.18 -31.64
C LEU A 68 0.55 -9.70 -30.81
N ASP A 69 0.69 -10.81 -30.07
CA ASP A 69 -0.35 -11.23 -29.12
C ASP A 69 -0.67 -10.16 -28.07
N ILE A 70 0.36 -9.49 -27.58
CA ILE A 70 0.26 -8.41 -26.60
C ILE A 70 1.28 -7.34 -26.97
N VAL A 71 0.81 -6.10 -27.12
CA VAL A 71 1.66 -4.91 -27.31
C VAL A 71 1.34 -3.92 -26.21
N PHE A 72 2.36 -3.52 -25.45
CA PHE A 72 2.27 -2.44 -24.49
C PHE A 72 2.45 -1.13 -25.23
N TRP A 73 1.45 -0.26 -25.15
CA TRP A 73 1.52 1.09 -25.69
C TRP A 73 1.59 2.07 -24.55
N ASP A 74 2.51 3.01 -24.63
CA ASP A 74 2.60 4.12 -23.69
C ASP A 74 3.02 5.40 -24.42
N ILE A 75 2.74 6.54 -23.79
CA ILE A 75 3.18 7.85 -24.27
C ILE A 75 4.30 8.33 -23.36
N ILE A 76 5.47 8.58 -23.93
CA ILE A 76 6.62 9.12 -23.20
C ILE A 76 6.70 10.61 -23.44
N GLU A 77 6.66 11.39 -22.37
CA GLU A 77 6.90 12.83 -22.41
C GLU A 77 8.40 13.16 -22.40
N TYR A 78 8.78 14.16 -23.17
CA TYR A 78 10.14 14.69 -23.27
C TYR A 78 10.21 16.13 -22.77
N ASN A 79 11.15 16.38 -21.86
CA ASN A 79 11.53 17.72 -21.42
C ASN A 79 13.05 17.78 -21.18
N PRO A 80 13.84 18.50 -22.01
CA PRO A 80 13.43 19.39 -23.11
C PRO A 80 12.82 18.65 -24.32
N PRO A 81 12.16 19.37 -25.27
CA PRO A 81 11.60 18.75 -26.46
C PRO A 81 12.64 17.97 -27.27
N GLY A 82 12.23 16.81 -27.79
CA GLY A 82 13.06 15.90 -28.56
C GLY A 82 13.17 16.29 -30.04
N TYR A 83 13.36 15.28 -30.90
CA TYR A 83 13.52 15.46 -32.34
C TYR A 83 12.37 16.29 -32.95
N SER A 84 12.71 17.23 -33.84
CA SER A 84 11.76 18.15 -34.47
C SER A 84 10.90 18.98 -33.49
N GLY A 85 11.33 19.14 -32.24
CA GLY A 85 10.57 19.86 -31.21
C GLY A 85 9.40 19.06 -30.63
N ALA A 86 9.32 17.75 -30.88
CA ALA A 86 8.27 16.89 -30.34
C ALA A 86 8.40 16.75 -28.81
N ARG A 87 7.27 16.84 -28.09
CA ARG A 87 7.21 16.68 -26.63
C ARG A 87 6.76 15.30 -26.18
N TYR A 88 6.25 14.48 -27.09
CA TYR A 88 5.75 13.16 -26.77
C TYR A 88 6.17 12.16 -27.85
N SER A 89 6.41 10.92 -27.48
CA SER A 89 6.45 9.79 -28.41
C SER A 89 5.43 8.73 -28.00
N LEU A 90 4.84 8.07 -29.00
CA LEU A 90 4.13 6.82 -28.79
C LEU A 90 5.15 5.68 -28.82
N HIS A 91 5.24 4.94 -27.73
CA HIS A 91 6.14 3.80 -27.59
C HIS A 91 5.33 2.51 -27.53
N GLY A 92 5.56 1.61 -28.49
CA GLY A 92 4.95 0.29 -28.55
C GLY A 92 5.99 -0.81 -28.30
N ILE A 93 5.74 -1.70 -27.35
CA ILE A 93 6.61 -2.84 -27.03
C ILE A 93 5.84 -4.14 -27.21
N ASN A 94 6.28 -4.98 -28.14
CA ASN A 94 5.73 -6.31 -28.33
C ASN A 94 6.20 -7.26 -27.21
N ALA A 95 5.26 -7.80 -26.44
CA ALA A 95 5.54 -8.65 -25.30
C ALA A 95 6.15 -10.01 -25.70
N PHE A 96 5.89 -10.49 -26.92
CA PHE A 96 6.38 -11.79 -27.40
C PHE A 96 7.90 -11.81 -27.59
N THR A 97 8.47 -10.74 -28.17
CA THR A 97 9.92 -10.64 -28.42
C THR A 97 10.73 -10.32 -27.17
N ARG A 98 10.06 -9.94 -26.07
CA ARG A 98 10.64 -9.48 -24.78
C ARG A 98 11.48 -8.21 -24.93
N PHE A 99 11.73 -7.57 -23.79
CA PHE A 99 12.61 -6.39 -23.65
C PHE A 99 14.09 -6.81 -23.80
N TYR A 100 14.55 -7.06 -25.02
CA TYR A 100 15.99 -7.17 -25.33
C TYR A 100 16.45 -5.93 -26.09
#